data_AF-A0A537FTL1-F1
#
_entry.id   AF-A0A537FTL1-F1
#
_cell.length_a   1.000
_cell.length_b   1.000
_cell.length_c   1.000
_cell.angle_alpha   90.00
_cell.angle_beta   90.00
_cell.angle_gamma   90.00
#
_symmetry.space_group_name_H-M   'P 1'
#
loop_
_entity.id
_entity.type
_entity.pdbx_description
1 polymer ?
#
loop_
_entity_poly.entity_id
_entity_poly.type
_entity_poly.pdbx_seq_one_letter_code
_entity_poly.pdbx_strand_id
1 'polypeptide(L)'
;MTIEVGAYGVSLWFKRLFADPRLFEKNANLARQYLESAGLSEPKSRYIIQPKPTAITDEKSEPSKITGVAKYIFQEKKTRSEYMENANLVIDYLDVGTDLSPDQHRQYWAKQKLWTMPFVLKSFNHQLVKLNIPDVEELYSMVKERAQPITIASVELNDVPHDQFDLAMAYLETHLARIAKKDSATLEVYASRDLEPSEREALDKRLTRQSTASTVYLILGVA
;
A
#
# COMPACT_ATOMS: atom_id res chain seq x y z
N MET A 1 -14.42 9.26 -12.72
CA MET A 1 -14.52 9.99 -11.44
C MET A 1 -13.15 10.52 -11.03
N THR A 2 -13.09 11.59 -10.24
CA THR A 2 -11.85 12.02 -9.58
C THR A 2 -11.97 11.69 -8.10
N ILE A 3 -11.03 10.92 -7.58
CA ILE A 3 -10.93 10.60 -6.15
C ILE A 3 -9.74 11.32 -5.53
N GLU A 4 -9.78 11.49 -4.22
CA GLU A 4 -8.67 12.04 -3.44
C GLU A 4 -8.11 10.96 -2.53
N VAL A 5 -6.80 10.75 -2.61
CA VAL A 5 -6.03 9.81 -1.80
C VAL A 5 -5.15 10.60 -0.85
N GLY A 6 -5.12 10.21 0.42
CA GLY A 6 -4.25 10.86 1.41
C GLY A 6 -2.81 10.39 1.27
N ALA A 7 -1.88 11.28 0.96
CA ALA A 7 -0.46 10.98 0.94
C ALA A 7 0.23 11.53 2.20
N TYR A 8 1.00 10.67 2.85
CA TYR A 8 1.62 10.92 4.14
C TYR A 8 3.12 10.75 4.06
N GLY A 9 3.85 11.71 4.63
CA GLY A 9 5.30 11.63 4.82
C GLY A 9 5.61 11.74 6.30
N VAL A 10 6.26 10.71 6.86
CA VAL A 10 6.54 10.60 8.29
C VAL A 10 8.04 10.44 8.52
N SER A 11 8.59 11.24 9.42
CA SER A 11 9.98 11.10 9.88
C SER A 11 10.02 10.75 11.36
N LEU A 12 10.63 9.61 11.67
CA LEU A 12 10.77 9.08 13.02
C LEU A 12 12.23 9.15 13.43
N TRP A 13 12.55 9.94 14.45
CA TRP A 13 13.92 10.05 14.96
C TRP A 13 14.19 9.01 16.03
N PHE A 14 15.28 8.29 15.87
CA PHE A 14 15.80 7.31 16.80
C PHE A 14 17.18 7.75 17.28
N LYS A 15 17.35 7.85 18.61
CA LYS A 15 18.68 8.05 19.20
C LYS A 15 19.65 6.93 18.75
N ARG A 16 19.14 5.71 18.61
CA ARG A 16 19.83 4.56 18.04
C ARG A 16 18.86 3.73 17.21
N LEU A 17 19.16 3.56 15.93
CA LEU A 17 18.42 2.68 15.02
C LEU A 17 19.30 1.49 14.67
N PHE A 18 18.73 0.28 14.74
CA PHE A 18 19.42 -0.95 14.37
C PHE A 18 19.04 -1.32 12.93
N ALA A 19 20.03 -1.39 12.05
CA ALA A 19 19.88 -1.62 10.62
C ALA A 19 19.97 -3.10 10.26
N ASP A 20 19.40 -4.01 11.06
CA ASP A 20 19.31 -5.41 10.64
C ASP A 20 18.41 -5.47 9.40
N PRO A 21 18.94 -5.80 8.20
CA PRO A 21 18.18 -5.72 6.96
C PRO A 21 16.89 -6.53 7.02
N ARG A 22 16.87 -7.62 7.81
CA ARG A 22 15.68 -8.46 8.03
C ARG A 22 14.52 -7.71 8.69
N LEU A 23 14.78 -6.61 9.41
CA LEU A 23 13.75 -5.73 9.99
C LEU A 23 13.05 -4.87 8.94
N PHE A 24 13.72 -4.57 7.82
CA PHE A 24 13.20 -3.67 6.80
C PHE A 24 12.80 -4.43 5.54
N GLU A 25 13.57 -5.43 5.13
CA GLU A 25 13.29 -6.31 3.98
C GLU A 25 12.01 -7.13 4.16
N LYS A 26 11.73 -7.59 5.40
CA LYS A 26 10.47 -8.29 5.69
C LYS A 26 9.27 -7.36 5.80
N ASN A 27 9.50 -6.05 5.86
CA ASN A 27 8.51 -5.04 6.21
C ASN A 27 8.47 -3.92 5.16
N ALA A 28 8.36 -4.31 3.88
CA ALA A 28 8.16 -3.40 2.75
C ALA A 28 6.93 -2.48 2.90
N ASN A 29 6.05 -2.78 3.86
CA ASN A 29 4.87 -2.00 4.19
C ASN A 29 4.85 -1.63 5.69
N LEU A 30 5.92 -0.96 6.13
CA LEU A 30 6.16 -0.59 7.53
C LEU A 30 5.04 0.29 8.10
N ALA A 31 4.54 1.24 7.30
CA ALA A 31 3.43 2.09 7.69
C ALA A 31 2.19 1.26 8.06
N ARG A 32 1.80 0.30 7.19
CA ARG A 32 0.67 -0.59 7.43
C ARG A 32 0.81 -1.35 8.74
N GLN A 33 1.93 -2.04 8.94
CA GLN A 33 2.17 -2.86 10.13
C GLN A 33 2.16 -2.03 11.41
N TYR A 34 2.77 -0.85 11.36
CA TYR A 34 2.79 0.05 12.51
C TYR A 34 1.36 0.52 12.84
N LEU A 35 0.60 0.98 11.84
CA LEU A 35 -0.78 1.43 12.03
C LEU A 35 -1.67 0.31 12.59
N GLU A 36 -1.51 -0.93 12.11
CA GLU A 36 -2.18 -2.11 12.68
C GLU A 36 -1.84 -2.29 14.17
N SER A 37 -0.55 -2.26 14.52
CA SER A 37 -0.09 -2.37 15.92
C SER A 37 -0.57 -1.20 16.78
N ALA A 38 -0.81 -0.04 16.17
CA ALA A 38 -1.33 1.16 16.81
C ALA A 38 -2.86 1.11 16.99
N GLY A 39 -3.54 0.07 16.51
CA GLY A 39 -4.97 -0.15 16.71
C GLY A 39 -5.83 0.09 15.47
N LEU A 40 -5.24 0.27 14.28
CA LEU A 40 -5.98 0.19 13.04
C LEU A 40 -6.38 -1.25 12.77
N SER A 41 -7.65 -1.51 12.44
CA SER A 41 -8.11 -2.86 12.14
C SER A 41 -7.44 -3.41 10.87
N GLU A 42 -7.10 -4.69 10.85
CA GLU A 42 -6.51 -5.39 9.68
C GLU A 42 -7.28 -5.18 8.36
N PRO A 43 -8.63 -5.10 8.31
CA PRO A 43 -9.33 -4.80 7.07
C PRO A 43 -9.07 -3.38 6.55
N LYS A 44 -8.89 -2.40 7.45
CA LYS A 44 -8.61 -1.00 7.08
C LYS A 44 -7.15 -0.81 6.70
N SER A 45 -6.22 -1.48 7.38
CA SER A 45 -4.79 -1.32 7.09
C SER A 45 -4.40 -1.78 5.68
N ARG A 46 -5.21 -2.63 5.02
CA ARG A 46 -5.03 -3.02 3.61
C ARG A 46 -5.07 -1.84 2.64
N TYR A 47 -5.72 -0.72 3.01
CA TYR A 47 -5.77 0.51 2.22
C TYR A 47 -4.53 1.40 2.43
N ILE A 48 -3.51 0.92 3.18
CA ILE A 48 -2.25 1.62 3.36
C ILE A 48 -1.21 1.05 2.39
N ILE A 49 -0.78 1.90 1.45
CA ILE A 49 0.17 1.55 0.39
C ILE A 49 1.47 2.32 0.62
N GLN A 50 2.59 1.60 0.66
CA GLN A 50 3.91 2.20 0.79
C GLN A 50 4.64 2.11 -0.57
N PRO A 51 4.65 3.19 -1.38
CA PRO A 51 5.15 3.14 -2.76
C PRO A 51 6.68 3.06 -2.86
N LYS A 52 7.40 3.45 -1.79
CA LYS A 52 8.86 3.48 -1.76
C LYS A 52 9.40 2.73 -0.54
N PRO A 53 10.56 2.08 -0.66
CA PRO A 53 11.26 1.57 0.50
C PRO A 53 11.52 2.68 1.51
N THR A 54 11.48 2.32 2.78
CA THR A 54 11.82 3.24 3.86
C THR A 54 13.28 3.67 3.73
N ALA A 55 13.54 4.97 3.87
CA ALA A 55 14.91 5.51 3.85
C ALA A 55 15.41 5.79 5.27
N ILE A 56 16.70 5.55 5.50
CA ILE A 56 17.35 5.89 6.77
C ILE A 56 18.32 7.04 6.53
N THR A 57 18.02 8.18 7.15
CA THR A 57 18.80 9.42 6.99
C THR A 57 19.37 9.89 8.33
N ASP A 58 20.38 10.72 8.30
CA ASP A 58 20.87 11.42 9.48
C ASP A 58 20.04 12.70 9.74
N GLU A 59 20.47 13.53 10.70
CA GLU A 59 19.79 14.79 11.02
C GLU A 59 19.87 15.85 9.92
N LYS A 60 20.76 15.68 8.94
CA LYS A 60 20.93 16.55 7.78
C LYS A 60 20.19 16.02 6.54
N SER A 61 19.38 14.98 6.71
CA SER A 61 18.69 14.28 5.62
C SER A 61 19.63 13.56 4.63
N GLU A 62 20.88 13.30 5.04
CA GLU A 62 21.84 12.52 4.25
C GLU A 62 21.71 11.03 4.58
N PRO A 63 22.09 10.11 3.69
CA PRO A 63 22.11 8.68 4.00
C PRO A 63 22.89 8.39 5.29
N SER A 64 22.21 7.77 6.25
CA SER A 64 22.79 7.52 7.57
C SER A 64 23.94 6.51 7.49
N LYS A 65 24.98 6.73 8.30
CA LYS A 65 26.18 5.88 8.33
C LYS A 65 26.15 4.94 9.53
N ILE A 66 26.59 3.71 9.31
CA ILE A 66 26.79 2.73 10.37
C ILE A 66 27.84 3.27 11.34
N THR A 67 27.43 3.44 12.60
CA THR A 67 28.28 3.95 13.69
C THR A 67 28.94 2.82 14.46
N GLY A 68 28.43 1.59 14.35
CA GLY A 68 29.06 0.41 14.90
C GLY A 68 28.16 -0.82 14.91
N VAL A 69 28.52 -1.81 15.73
CA VAL A 69 27.76 -3.06 15.87
C VAL A 69 27.43 -3.29 17.34
N ALA A 70 26.19 -3.70 17.61
CA ALA A 70 25.71 -3.98 18.96
C ALA A 70 24.83 -5.24 19.01
N LYS A 71 24.67 -5.79 20.22
CA LYS A 71 23.74 -6.89 20.50
C LYS A 71 22.48 -6.32 21.13
N TYR A 72 21.31 -6.67 20.63
CA TYR A 72 20.02 -6.26 21.16
C TYR A 72 19.03 -7.43 21.19
N ILE A 73 17.90 -7.29 21.87
CA ILE A 73 16.85 -8.30 21.91
C ILE A 73 15.77 -7.94 20.90
N PHE A 74 15.53 -8.82 19.94
CA PHE A 74 14.44 -8.72 18.96
C PHE A 74 13.59 -9.98 19.02
N GLN A 75 12.27 -9.83 19.23
CA GLN A 75 11.35 -10.98 19.36
C GLN A 75 11.91 -12.07 20.29
N GLU A 76 12.36 -11.66 21.49
CA GLU A 76 12.94 -12.53 22.53
C GLU A 76 14.28 -13.21 22.17
N LYS A 77 14.87 -12.93 21.01
CA LYS A 77 16.17 -13.47 20.59
C LYS A 77 17.27 -12.41 20.66
N LYS A 78 18.44 -12.80 21.14
CA LYS A 78 19.65 -11.94 21.10
C LYS A 78 20.16 -11.87 19.65
N THR A 79 20.14 -10.67 19.09
CA THR A 79 20.51 -10.40 17.71
C THR A 79 21.70 -9.43 17.67
N ARG A 80 22.69 -9.71 16.82
CA ARG A 80 23.80 -8.80 16.52
C ARG A 80 23.41 -7.98 15.29
N SER A 81 23.48 -6.66 15.38
CA SER A 81 23.10 -5.75 14.29
C SER A 81 23.98 -4.50 14.27
N GLU A 82 24.14 -3.95 13.07
CA GLU A 82 24.72 -2.64 12.86
C GLU A 82 23.77 -1.57 13.40
N TYR A 83 24.32 -0.54 14.04
CA TYR A 83 23.52 0.57 14.54
C TYR A 83 24.01 1.90 13.99
N MET A 84 23.07 2.82 13.88
CA MET A 84 23.25 4.21 13.47
C MET A 84 22.81 5.11 14.62
N GLU A 85 23.60 6.12 14.96
CA GLU A 85 23.25 7.10 15.98
C GLU A 85 22.50 8.28 15.37
N ASN A 86 21.47 8.76 16.09
CA ASN A 86 20.66 9.93 15.72
C ASN A 86 20.10 9.86 14.28
N ALA A 87 19.59 8.69 13.91
CA ALA A 87 19.05 8.41 12.59
C ALA A 87 17.54 8.69 12.54
N ASN A 88 17.08 9.19 11.39
CA ASN A 88 15.70 9.32 11.02
C ASN A 88 15.28 8.16 10.12
N LEU A 89 14.12 7.59 10.41
CA LEU A 89 13.42 6.66 9.52
C LEU A 89 12.34 7.44 8.76
N VAL A 90 12.50 7.55 7.45
CA VAL A 90 11.61 8.31 6.56
C VAL A 90 10.68 7.35 5.83
N ILE A 91 9.38 7.51 6.09
CA ILE A 91 8.32 6.63 5.62
C ILE A 91 7.32 7.45 4.82
N ASP A 92 7.19 7.15 3.53
CA ASP A 92 6.14 7.71 2.68
C ASP A 92 5.07 6.65 2.44
N TYR A 93 3.80 6.96 2.72
CA TYR A 93 2.69 6.05 2.48
C TYR A 93 1.44 6.78 2.01
N LEU A 94 0.50 6.01 1.46
CA LEU A 94 -0.75 6.48 0.87
C LEU A 94 -1.91 5.78 1.57
N ASP A 95 -2.97 6.52 1.83
CA ASP A 95 -4.26 6.02 2.31
C ASP A 95 -5.30 6.12 1.19
N VAL A 96 -5.65 4.97 0.63
CA VAL A 96 -6.57 4.84 -0.50
C VAL A 96 -8.02 4.56 -0.10
N GLY A 97 -8.37 4.61 1.20
CA GLY A 97 -9.76 4.34 1.59
C GLY A 97 -9.95 3.78 2.99
N THR A 98 -9.13 4.17 3.97
CA THR A 98 -9.40 3.84 5.38
C THR A 98 -10.51 4.69 6.01
N ASP A 99 -10.90 5.79 5.33
CA ASP A 99 -11.76 6.88 5.82
C ASP A 99 -11.19 7.60 7.06
N LEU A 100 -9.88 7.49 7.32
CA LEU A 100 -9.23 8.20 8.41
C LEU A 100 -8.85 9.61 7.98
N SER A 101 -9.14 10.56 8.85
CA SER A 101 -8.64 11.92 8.75
C SER A 101 -7.12 11.99 9.01
N PRO A 102 -6.43 13.04 8.51
CA PRO A 102 -5.01 13.24 8.79
C PRO A 102 -4.68 13.31 10.29
N ASP A 103 -5.60 13.82 11.10
CA ASP A 103 -5.43 13.88 12.56
C ASP A 103 -5.51 12.50 13.21
N GLN A 104 -6.38 11.61 12.72
CA GLN A 104 -6.41 10.22 13.19
C GLN A 104 -5.12 9.49 12.83
N HIS A 105 -4.59 9.68 11.61
CA HIS A 105 -3.27 9.18 11.23
C HIS A 105 -2.18 9.70 12.17
N ARG A 106 -2.14 11.02 12.41
CA ARG A 106 -1.19 11.64 13.34
C ARG A 106 -1.29 11.05 14.74
N GLN A 107 -2.50 10.79 15.24
CA GLN A 107 -2.73 10.15 16.53
C GLN A 107 -2.18 8.73 16.60
N TYR A 108 -2.29 7.93 15.53
CA TYR A 108 -1.65 6.62 15.49
C TYR A 108 -0.13 6.73 15.62
N TRP A 109 0.49 7.67 14.91
CA TRP A 109 1.94 7.93 14.98
C TRP A 109 2.42 8.59 16.28
N ALA A 110 1.51 9.15 17.08
CA ALA A 110 1.84 9.68 18.39
C ALA A 110 2.28 8.58 19.38
N LYS A 111 2.00 7.30 19.09
CA LYS A 111 2.48 6.16 19.90
C LYS A 111 3.96 5.90 19.62
N GLN A 112 4.84 6.44 20.45
CA GLN A 112 6.28 6.58 20.23
C GLN A 112 7.14 5.29 20.17
N LYS A 113 6.61 4.11 19.83
CA LYS A 113 7.42 2.89 19.73
C LYS A 113 7.16 2.15 18.42
N LEU A 114 8.23 1.87 17.68
CA LEU A 114 8.21 0.96 16.54
C LEU A 114 8.83 -0.37 17.00
N TRP A 115 8.03 -1.43 17.02
CA TRP A 115 8.34 -2.69 17.70
C TRP A 115 8.68 -2.45 19.19
N THR A 116 9.96 -2.50 19.55
CA THR A 116 10.46 -2.22 20.92
C THR A 116 11.28 -0.94 21.00
N MET A 117 11.55 -0.28 19.87
CA MET A 117 12.42 0.89 19.79
C MET A 117 11.62 2.18 19.98
N PRO A 118 11.94 3.01 20.98
CA PRO A 118 11.31 4.31 21.12
C PRO A 118 11.79 5.27 20.03
N PHE A 119 10.88 6.09 19.52
CA PHE A 119 11.16 7.14 18.54
C PHE A 119 10.53 8.47 18.96
N VAL A 120 11.01 9.56 18.36
CA VAL A 120 10.36 10.87 18.40
C VAL A 120 9.80 11.17 17.02
N LEU A 121 8.51 11.46 16.91
CA LEU A 121 7.91 11.92 15.66
C LEU A 121 8.47 13.31 15.32
N LYS A 122 9.36 13.39 14.32
CA LYS A 122 9.99 14.65 13.89
C LYS A 122 9.12 15.44 12.95
N SER A 123 8.53 14.76 11.97
CA SER A 123 7.63 15.39 11.00
C SER A 123 6.49 14.45 10.65
N PHE A 124 5.35 15.07 10.36
CA PHE A 124 4.16 14.44 9.83
C PHE A 124 3.55 15.39 8.82
N ASN A 125 3.71 15.05 7.54
CA ASN A 125 3.22 15.79 6.40
C ASN A 125 2.05 15.05 5.78
N HIS A 126 1.06 15.79 5.31
CA HIS A 126 -0.10 15.25 4.61
C HIS A 126 -0.40 16.11 3.40
N GLN A 127 -0.74 15.47 2.28
CA GLN A 127 -1.25 16.11 1.07
C GLN A 127 -2.30 15.22 0.41
N LEU A 128 -3.24 15.82 -0.30
CA LEU A 128 -4.23 15.08 -1.09
C LEU A 128 -3.71 14.90 -2.51
N VAL A 129 -3.69 13.65 -2.98
CA VAL A 129 -3.35 13.28 -4.35
C VAL A 129 -4.64 12.97 -5.09
N LYS A 130 -4.86 13.65 -6.22
CA LYS A 130 -6.02 13.42 -7.07
C LYS A 130 -5.74 12.31 -8.07
N LEU A 131 -6.63 11.32 -8.13
CA LEU A 131 -6.58 10.26 -9.13
C LEU A 131 -7.83 10.29 -9.98
N ASN A 132 -7.64 10.21 -11.30
CA ASN A 132 -8.73 10.07 -12.25
C ASN A 132 -8.89 8.58 -12.56
N ILE A 133 -9.95 7.98 -12.04
CA ILE A 133 -10.24 6.56 -12.23
C ILE A 133 -11.70 6.38 -12.68
N PRO A 134 -12.09 5.24 -13.26
CA PRO A 134 -13.49 4.97 -13.54
C PRO A 134 -14.31 4.81 -12.25
N ASP A 135 -15.62 5.02 -12.34
CA ASP A 135 -16.51 4.88 -11.19
C ASP A 135 -16.59 3.43 -10.72
N VAL A 136 -16.27 3.19 -9.45
CA VAL A 136 -16.14 1.83 -8.91
C VAL A 136 -17.49 1.11 -8.84
N GLU A 137 -18.57 1.81 -8.51
CA GLU A 137 -19.90 1.22 -8.40
C GLU A 137 -20.46 0.89 -9.79
N GLU A 138 -20.25 1.79 -10.75
CA GLU A 138 -20.59 1.55 -12.15
C GLU A 138 -19.80 0.36 -12.71
N LEU A 139 -18.48 0.32 -12.48
CA LEU A 139 -17.62 -0.79 -12.88
C LEU A 139 -18.11 -2.13 -12.32
N TYR A 140 -18.40 -2.18 -11.03
CA TYR A 140 -18.91 -3.39 -10.40
C TYR A 140 -20.27 -3.81 -10.97
N SER A 141 -21.16 -2.84 -11.20
CA SER A 141 -22.49 -3.11 -11.77
C SER A 141 -22.40 -3.67 -13.19
N MET A 142 -21.53 -3.09 -14.03
CA MET A 142 -21.23 -3.60 -15.38
C MET A 142 -20.68 -5.03 -15.34
N VAL A 143 -19.78 -5.33 -14.40
CA VAL A 143 -19.22 -6.68 -14.22
C VAL A 143 -20.34 -7.65 -13.83
N LYS A 144 -21.19 -7.27 -12.87
CA LYS A 144 -22.29 -8.07 -12.35
C LYS A 144 -23.39 -8.35 -13.38
N GLU A 145 -23.78 -7.35 -14.18
CA GLU A 145 -24.81 -7.52 -15.23
C GLU A 145 -24.34 -8.43 -16.37
N ARG A 146 -23.04 -8.45 -16.64
CA ARG A 146 -22.43 -9.34 -17.65
C ARG A 146 -22.12 -10.73 -17.10
N ALA A 147 -22.31 -10.96 -15.79
CA ALA A 147 -21.89 -12.18 -15.10
C ALA A 147 -22.86 -13.35 -15.33
N GLN A 148 -22.49 -14.24 -16.25
CA GLN A 148 -22.66 -15.67 -16.02
C GLN A 148 -21.50 -16.15 -15.10
N PRO A 149 -21.55 -17.34 -14.47
CA PRO A 149 -20.66 -17.73 -13.35
C PRO A 149 -19.14 -17.76 -13.59
N ILE A 150 -18.65 -17.29 -14.74
CA ILE A 150 -17.25 -17.30 -15.19
C ILE A 150 -16.85 -16.02 -15.95
N THR A 151 -17.58 -14.91 -15.80
CA THR A 151 -17.37 -13.73 -16.65
C THR A 151 -16.12 -12.93 -16.28
N ILE A 152 -15.33 -12.62 -17.30
CA ILE A 152 -14.22 -11.67 -17.26
C ILE A 152 -14.72 -10.35 -17.89
N ALA A 153 -14.57 -9.24 -17.17
CA ALA A 153 -14.76 -7.90 -17.71
C ALA A 153 -13.40 -7.22 -17.90
N SER A 154 -13.26 -6.38 -18.91
CA SER A 154 -12.08 -5.55 -19.10
C SER A 154 -12.42 -4.07 -19.08
N VAL A 155 -11.55 -3.30 -18.46
CA VAL A 155 -11.68 -1.86 -18.23
C VAL A 155 -10.36 -1.21 -18.59
N GLU A 156 -10.39 -0.18 -19.43
CA GLU A 156 -9.20 0.61 -19.70
C GLU A 156 -9.11 1.78 -18.72
N LEU A 157 -7.98 1.87 -18.01
CA LEU A 157 -7.62 3.06 -17.24
C LEU A 157 -6.95 4.05 -18.19
N ASN A 158 -7.78 4.78 -18.94
CA ASN A 158 -7.32 5.89 -19.76
C ASN A 158 -6.90 7.05 -18.84
N ASP A 159 -5.82 7.74 -19.21
CA ASP A 159 -5.34 8.95 -18.53
C ASP A 159 -4.85 8.77 -17.08
N VAL A 160 -4.56 7.55 -16.64
CA VAL A 160 -3.83 7.30 -15.37
C VAL A 160 -2.32 7.36 -15.65
N PRO A 161 -1.58 8.33 -15.07
CA PRO A 161 -0.13 8.38 -15.18
C PRO A 161 0.52 7.08 -14.70
N HIS A 162 1.63 6.66 -15.34
CA HIS A 162 2.27 5.38 -15.04
C HIS A 162 2.67 5.25 -13.55
N ASP A 163 3.13 6.35 -12.96
CA ASP A 163 3.52 6.49 -11.55
C ASP A 163 2.34 6.45 -10.56
N GLN A 164 1.11 6.57 -11.07
CA GLN A 164 -0.14 6.50 -10.30
C GLN A 164 -0.93 5.21 -10.55
N PHE A 165 -0.48 4.36 -11.48
CA PHE A 165 -1.21 3.15 -11.85
C PHE A 165 -1.31 2.15 -10.70
N ASP A 166 -0.21 1.88 -9.99
CA ASP A 166 -0.23 0.98 -8.83
C ASP A 166 -1.19 1.46 -7.74
N LEU A 167 -1.28 2.78 -7.59
CA LEU A 167 -2.18 3.41 -6.64
C LEU A 167 -3.65 3.27 -7.05
N ALA A 168 -3.94 3.51 -8.33
CA ALA A 168 -5.26 3.30 -8.91
C ALA A 168 -5.69 1.82 -8.82
N MET A 169 -4.77 0.89 -9.07
CA MET A 169 -5.02 -0.56 -8.92
C MET A 169 -5.37 -0.94 -7.49
N ALA A 170 -4.55 -0.55 -6.51
CA ALA A 170 -4.83 -0.83 -5.11
C ALA A 170 -6.17 -0.25 -4.64
N TYR A 171 -6.52 0.96 -5.10
CA TYR A 171 -7.82 1.56 -4.84
C TYR A 171 -8.95 0.71 -5.42
N LEU A 172 -8.88 0.37 -6.72
CA LEU A 172 -9.92 -0.39 -7.42
C LEU A 172 -10.12 -1.78 -6.81
N GLU A 173 -9.03 -2.52 -6.59
CA GLU A 173 -9.06 -3.85 -5.99
C GLU A 173 -9.80 -3.81 -4.64
N THR A 174 -9.44 -2.87 -3.78
CA THR A 174 -9.98 -2.84 -2.42
C THR A 174 -11.45 -2.41 -2.39
N HIS A 175 -11.83 -1.39 -3.17
CA HIS A 175 -13.21 -0.92 -3.20
C HIS A 175 -14.15 -1.88 -3.92
N LEU A 176 -13.72 -2.48 -5.04
CA LEU A 176 -14.51 -3.48 -5.74
C LEU A 176 -14.71 -4.74 -4.88
N ALA A 177 -13.68 -5.23 -4.19
CA ALA A 177 -13.79 -6.35 -3.27
C ALA A 177 -14.81 -6.09 -2.15
N ARG A 178 -14.88 -4.85 -1.64
CA ARG A 178 -15.88 -4.44 -0.63
C ARG A 178 -17.30 -4.50 -1.19
N ILE A 179 -17.51 -4.04 -2.42
CA ILE A 179 -18.83 -4.08 -3.06
C ILE A 179 -19.23 -5.54 -3.34
N ALA A 180 -18.33 -6.34 -3.90
CA ALA A 180 -18.53 -7.78 -4.14
C ALA A 180 -18.91 -8.53 -2.87
N LYS A 181 -18.22 -8.26 -1.75
CA LYS A 181 -18.51 -8.86 -0.45
C LYS A 181 -19.94 -8.56 0.05
N LYS A 182 -20.47 -7.36 -0.18
CA LYS A 182 -21.86 -7.02 0.20
C LYS A 182 -22.88 -7.88 -0.55
N ASP A 183 -22.53 -8.28 -1.76
CA ASP A 183 -23.35 -9.14 -2.62
C ASP A 183 -23.03 -10.64 -2.48
N SER A 184 -22.15 -11.01 -1.54
CA SER A 184 -21.67 -12.40 -1.38
C SER A 184 -21.04 -12.99 -2.66
N ALA A 185 -20.41 -12.14 -3.47
CA ALA A 185 -19.66 -12.53 -4.65
C ALA A 185 -18.15 -12.49 -4.39
N THR A 186 -17.40 -13.29 -5.14
CA THR A 186 -15.93 -13.23 -5.18
C THR A 186 -15.50 -12.46 -6.41
N LEU A 187 -14.54 -11.55 -6.26
CA LEU A 187 -13.99 -10.75 -7.34
C LEU A 187 -12.47 -10.82 -7.32
N GLU A 188 -11.89 -11.12 -8.48
CA GLU A 188 -10.46 -11.07 -8.72
C GLU A 188 -10.15 -9.92 -9.69
N VAL A 189 -9.07 -9.18 -9.41
CA VAL A 189 -8.67 -7.99 -10.14
C VAL A 189 -7.24 -8.17 -10.64
N TYR A 190 -7.03 -8.02 -11.94
CA TYR A 190 -5.73 -8.21 -12.58
C TYR A 190 -5.39 -7.01 -13.46
N ALA A 191 -4.17 -6.49 -13.37
CA ALA A 191 -3.67 -5.55 -14.38
C ALA A 191 -2.99 -6.30 -15.52
N SER A 192 -3.23 -5.87 -16.76
CA SER A 192 -2.64 -6.49 -17.95
C SER A 192 -1.13 -6.55 -17.90
N ARG A 193 -0.48 -5.47 -17.45
CA ARG A 193 0.98 -5.39 -17.33
C ARG A 193 1.60 -6.37 -16.33
N ASP A 194 0.83 -6.83 -15.34
CA ASP A 194 1.30 -7.73 -14.27
C ASP A 194 1.13 -9.21 -14.65
N LEU A 195 0.41 -9.50 -15.72
CA LEU A 195 0.16 -10.85 -16.21
C LEU A 195 1.25 -11.32 -17.18
N GLU A 196 1.58 -12.60 -17.10
CA GLU A 196 2.47 -13.25 -18.07
C GLU A 196 1.84 -13.22 -19.47
N PRO A 197 2.64 -13.22 -20.56
CA PRO A 197 2.11 -13.17 -21.93
C PRO A 197 1.06 -14.24 -22.23
N SER A 198 1.23 -15.46 -21.70
CA SER A 198 0.30 -16.58 -21.88
C SER A 198 -1.02 -16.40 -21.12
N GLU A 199 -0.97 -15.86 -19.91
CA GLU A 199 -2.16 -15.55 -19.09
C GLU A 199 -2.95 -14.41 -19.71
N ARG A 200 -2.24 -13.35 -20.13
CA ARG A 200 -2.81 -12.22 -20.84
C ARG A 200 -3.49 -12.66 -22.13
N GLU A 201 -2.84 -13.48 -22.95
CA GLU A 201 -3.44 -14.01 -24.19
C GLU A 201 -4.66 -14.89 -23.90
N ALA A 202 -4.65 -15.69 -22.82
CA ALA A 202 -5.78 -16.51 -22.44
C ALA A 202 -6.99 -15.67 -21.96
N LEU A 203 -6.75 -14.61 -21.19
CA LEU A 203 -7.78 -13.66 -20.76
C LEU A 203 -8.29 -12.84 -21.95
N ASP A 204 -7.39 -12.35 -22.80
CA ASP A 204 -7.72 -11.59 -24.01
C ASP A 204 -8.52 -12.41 -25.00
N LYS A 205 -8.27 -13.71 -25.17
CA LYS A 205 -9.09 -14.59 -26.04
C LYS A 205 -10.53 -14.73 -25.56
N ARG A 206 -10.75 -14.64 -24.25
CA ARG A 206 -12.10 -14.67 -23.64
C ARG A 206 -12.78 -13.31 -23.75
N LEU A 207 -12.00 -12.26 -23.91
CA LEU A 207 -12.47 -10.90 -24.14
C LEU A 207 -12.54 -10.63 -25.65
N THR A 208 -13.37 -9.69 -26.07
CA THR A 208 -13.52 -9.33 -27.49
C THR A 208 -12.74 -8.07 -27.88
N ARG A 209 -11.96 -7.49 -26.94
CA ARG A 209 -11.22 -6.23 -27.08
C ARG A 209 -9.72 -6.46 -26.86
N GLN A 210 -8.88 -5.80 -27.65
CA GLN A 210 -7.43 -5.79 -27.43
C GLN A 210 -7.08 -5.07 -26.13
N SER A 211 -6.19 -5.66 -25.33
CA SER A 211 -5.69 -5.06 -24.11
C SER A 211 -4.56 -4.07 -24.34
N THR A 212 -4.52 -3.06 -23.50
CA THR A 212 -3.44 -2.08 -23.38
C THR A 212 -2.63 -2.32 -22.11
N ALA A 213 -1.44 -1.71 -21.98
CA ALA A 213 -0.63 -1.80 -20.77
C ALA A 213 -1.34 -1.28 -19.50
N SER A 214 -2.38 -0.47 -19.64
CA SER A 214 -3.21 0.06 -18.56
C SER A 214 -4.59 -0.59 -18.43
N THR A 215 -4.81 -1.74 -19.09
CA THR A 215 -6.07 -2.49 -18.98
C THR A 215 -6.14 -3.26 -17.67
N VAL A 216 -7.29 -3.21 -17.01
CA VAL A 216 -7.64 -3.99 -15.82
C VAL A 216 -8.68 -5.03 -16.20
N TYR A 217 -8.42 -6.29 -15.86
CA TYR A 217 -9.36 -7.40 -15.98
C TYR A 217 -10.00 -7.68 -14.63
N LEU A 218 -11.31 -7.82 -14.60
CA LEU A 218 -12.10 -8.06 -13.40
C LEU A 218 -12.91 -9.33 -13.60
N ILE A 219 -12.68 -10.35 -12.77
CA ILE A 219 -13.33 -11.67 -12.86
C ILE A 219 -14.26 -11.85 -11.67
N LEU A 220 -15.53 -12.11 -11.91
CA LEU A 220 -16.55 -12.31 -10.87
C LEU A 220 -16.98 -13.78 -10.83
N GLY A 221 -16.84 -14.41 -9.65
CA GLY A 221 -17.27 -15.77 -9.39
C GLY A 221 -18.42 -15.84 -8.38
N VAL A 222 -19.09 -16.99 -8.35
CA VAL A 222 -20.07 -17.32 -7.29
C VAL A 222 -19.32 -18.11 -6.20
N ALA A 223 -19.52 -17.73 -4.94
CA ALA A 223 -18.95 -18.43 -3.78
C ALA A 223 -19.52 -19.86 -3.62
#